data_AF-A0A2W0CE55-F1
#
_entry.id   AF-A0A2W0CE55-F1
#
_cell.length_a   1.000
_cell.length_b   1.000
_cell.length_c   1.000
_cell.angle_alpha   90.00
_cell.angle_beta   90.00
_cell.angle_gamma   90.00
#
_symmetry.space_group_name_H-M   'P 1'
#
loop_
_entity.id
_entity.type
_entity.pdbx_description
1 polymer ?
#
loop_
_entity_poly.entity_id
_entity_poly.type
_entity_poly.pdbx_seq_one_letter_code
_entity_poly.pdbx_strand_id
1 'polypeptide(L)'
;MKNELEMLVMFEEDRAEQNVTAYIPYLKLGAHGDTIEEARINAMDLVEIEIENGCLKDVGIQDDARIEILHINSVQLAVMFENEMESVEVTAYIPALRLGVRGNTTEEARALAIELVRIELTKQKAELTEGKVVFDKLRVLTPQ
;
A
#
# COMPACT_ATOMS: atom_id res chain seq x y z
N MET A 1 -20.98 14.17 17.21
CA MET A 1 -19.54 13.86 17.06
C MET A 1 -19.32 13.52 15.59
N LYS A 2 -18.36 14.17 14.93
CA LYS A 2 -17.90 13.73 13.61
C LYS A 2 -17.05 12.48 13.84
N ASN A 3 -17.27 11.41 13.08
CA ASN A 3 -16.35 10.29 13.09
C ASN A 3 -15.23 10.60 12.08
N GLU A 4 -13.99 10.42 12.50
CA GLU A 4 -12.82 10.49 11.64
C GLU A 4 -12.44 9.07 11.23
N LEU A 5 -12.34 8.84 9.92
CA LEU A 5 -11.81 7.61 9.36
C LEU A 5 -10.34 7.84 9.04
N GLU A 6 -9.47 6.99 9.59
CA GLU A 6 -8.04 7.00 9.32
C GLU A 6 -7.66 5.78 8.47
N MET A 7 -7.06 6.00 7.30
CA MET A 7 -6.74 4.95 6.33
C MET A 7 -5.28 5.01 5.93
N LEU A 8 -4.61 3.86 5.81
CA LEU A 8 -3.26 3.81 5.29
C LEU A 8 -3.27 4.12 3.79
N VAL A 9 -2.27 4.88 3.34
CA VAL A 9 -2.04 5.15 1.92
C VAL A 9 -0.56 5.01 1.60
N MET A 10 -0.29 4.36 0.47
CA MET A 10 1.04 4.24 -0.11
C MET A 10 1.15 5.16 -1.32
N PHE A 11 2.04 6.13 -1.27
CA PHE A 11 2.41 6.98 -2.39
C PHE A 11 3.64 6.39 -3.05
N GLU A 12 3.52 6.02 -4.33
CA GLU A 12 4.63 5.52 -5.14
C GLU A 12 4.84 6.45 -6.34
N GLU A 13 6.03 7.05 -6.42
CA GLU A 13 6.44 7.86 -7.57
C GLU A 13 6.85 6.96 -8.74
N ASP A 14 6.30 7.21 -9.93
CA ASP A 14 6.80 6.69 -11.19
C ASP A 14 7.61 7.75 -11.94
N ARG A 15 8.93 7.57 -11.93
CA ARG A 15 9.84 8.51 -12.60
C ARG A 15 9.78 8.43 -14.13
N ALA A 16 9.36 7.29 -14.70
CA ALA A 16 9.22 7.15 -16.14
C ALA A 16 7.98 7.90 -16.64
N GLU A 17 6.88 7.82 -15.90
CA GLU A 17 5.63 8.48 -16.24
C GLU A 17 5.49 9.89 -15.64
N GLN A 18 6.41 10.29 -14.75
CA GLN A 18 6.38 11.56 -14.01
C GLN A 18 5.08 11.76 -13.21
N ASN A 19 4.54 10.69 -12.65
CA ASN A 19 3.33 10.71 -11.85
C ASN A 19 3.55 10.06 -10.47
N VAL A 20 2.57 10.21 -9.60
CA VAL A 20 2.50 9.61 -8.28
C VAL A 20 1.20 8.86 -8.18
N THR A 21 1.28 7.60 -7.73
CA THR A 21 0.11 6.80 -7.41
C THR A 21 -0.08 6.75 -5.90
N ALA A 22 -1.24 7.19 -5.42
CA ALA A 22 -1.70 7.02 -4.05
C ALA A 22 -2.61 5.79 -3.98
N TYR A 23 -2.05 4.66 -3.55
CA TYR A 23 -2.79 3.42 -3.35
C TYR A 23 -3.39 3.36 -1.95
N ILE A 24 -4.69 3.08 -1.87
CA ILE A 24 -5.49 2.99 -0.64
C ILE A 24 -5.85 1.51 -0.43
N PRO A 25 -5.07 0.76 0.37
CA PRO A 25 -5.20 -0.70 0.48
C PRO A 25 -6.60 -1.14 0.87
N TYR A 26 -7.19 -0.49 1.88
CA TYR A 26 -8.54 -0.79 2.35
C TYR A 26 -9.61 -0.72 1.24
N LEU A 27 -9.47 0.20 0.29
CA LEU A 27 -10.40 0.33 -0.83
C LEU A 27 -9.98 -0.51 -2.05
N LYS A 28 -8.74 -1.02 -2.08
CA LYS A 28 -8.11 -1.61 -3.28
C LYS A 28 -8.14 -0.65 -4.49
N LEU A 29 -8.05 0.65 -4.22
CA LEU A 29 -8.13 1.71 -5.22
C LEU A 29 -6.86 2.56 -5.26
N GLY A 30 -6.58 3.13 -6.43
CA GLY A 30 -5.48 4.06 -6.64
C GLY A 30 -5.98 5.39 -7.19
N ALA A 31 -5.41 6.49 -6.69
CA ALA A 31 -5.55 7.82 -7.27
C ALA A 31 -4.20 8.28 -7.84
N HIS A 32 -4.22 8.99 -8.96
CA HIS A 32 -2.99 9.48 -9.61
C HIS A 32 -2.90 11.01 -9.49
N GLY A 33 -1.69 11.55 -9.43
CA GLY A 33 -1.41 12.98 -9.56
C GLY A 33 0.02 13.21 -10.04
N ASP A 34 0.35 14.42 -10.46
CA ASP A 34 1.71 14.76 -10.90
C ASP A 34 2.67 14.92 -9.70
N THR A 35 2.10 15.10 -8.50
CA THR A 35 2.84 15.25 -7.24
C THR A 35 2.20 14.42 -6.13
N ILE A 36 2.96 14.16 -5.04
CA ILE A 36 2.41 13.51 -3.83
C ILE A 36 1.21 14.27 -3.28
N GLU A 37 1.26 15.60 -3.27
CA GLU A 37 0.17 16.42 -2.75
C GLU A 37 -1.09 16.32 -3.61
N GLU A 38 -0.93 16.33 -4.93
CA GLU A 38 -2.05 16.15 -5.85
C GLU A 38 -2.65 14.73 -5.74
N ALA A 39 -1.80 13.70 -5.73
CA ALA A 39 -2.25 12.33 -5.53
C ALA A 39 -2.96 12.14 -4.18
N ARG A 40 -2.55 12.89 -3.14
CA ARG A 40 -3.19 12.91 -1.82
C ARG A 40 -4.59 13.51 -1.88
N ILE A 41 -4.75 14.67 -2.51
CA ILE A 41 -6.05 15.31 -2.69
C ILE A 41 -6.97 14.38 -3.47
N ASN A 42 -6.48 13.83 -4.58
CA ASN A 42 -7.25 12.92 -5.42
C ASN A 42 -7.65 11.63 -4.67
N ALA A 43 -6.77 11.12 -3.78
CA ALA A 43 -7.09 10.00 -2.91
C ALA A 43 -8.15 10.35 -1.85
N MET A 44 -8.11 11.56 -1.29
CA MET A 44 -9.16 12.04 -0.36
C MET A 44 -10.52 12.14 -1.05
N ASP A 45 -10.57 12.76 -2.24
CA ASP A 45 -11.79 12.86 -3.04
C ASP A 45 -12.36 11.47 -3.36
N LEU A 46 -11.48 10.51 -3.70
CA LEU A 46 -11.87 9.13 -3.96
C LEU A 46 -12.47 8.44 -2.74
N VAL A 47 -11.88 8.64 -1.55
CA VAL A 47 -12.44 8.12 -0.30
C VAL A 47 -13.81 8.73 -0.03
N GLU A 48 -13.98 10.04 -0.22
CA GLU A 48 -15.27 10.72 -0.03
C GLU A 48 -16.35 10.14 -0.96
N ILE A 49 -16.03 9.92 -2.24
CA ILE A 49 -16.94 9.26 -3.20
C ILE A 49 -17.35 7.86 -2.70
N GLU A 50 -16.40 7.07 -2.19
CA GLU A 50 -16.69 5.72 -1.68
C GLU A 50 -17.53 5.74 -0.39
N ILE A 51 -17.37 6.77 0.46
CA ILE A 51 -18.26 7.02 1.60
C ILE A 51 -19.69 7.26 1.11
N GLU A 52 -19.86 8.15 0.12
CA GLU A 52 -21.17 8.49 -0.44
C GLU A 52 -21.85 7.29 -1.11
N ASN A 53 -21.09 6.50 -1.87
CA ASN A 53 -21.53 5.24 -2.48
C ASN A 53 -21.96 4.19 -1.45
N GLY A 54 -21.52 4.36 -0.20
CA GLY A 54 -21.90 3.51 0.92
C GLY A 54 -21.01 2.29 1.11
N CYS A 55 -19.88 2.22 0.42
CA CYS A 55 -18.86 1.18 0.59
C CYS A 55 -18.23 1.23 1.99
N LEU A 56 -18.32 2.38 2.67
CA LEU A 56 -17.75 2.62 3.99
C LEU A 56 -18.79 2.74 5.13
N LYS A 57 -20.04 2.31 4.90
CA LYS A 57 -21.15 2.48 5.86
C LYS A 57 -21.05 1.60 7.12
N ASP A 58 -20.30 0.50 7.06
CA ASP A 58 -20.06 -0.37 8.21
C ASP A 58 -18.65 -0.11 8.77
N VAL A 59 -18.51 0.98 9.53
CA VAL A 59 -17.27 1.49 10.16
C VAL A 59 -16.78 0.58 11.32
N GLY A 60 -16.67 -0.72 11.04
CA GLY A 60 -16.13 -1.74 11.94
C GLY A 60 -15.04 -2.60 11.30
N ILE A 61 -14.79 -2.46 10.00
CA ILE A 61 -13.72 -3.17 9.29
C ILE A 61 -12.47 -2.30 9.42
N GLN A 62 -11.47 -2.81 10.15
CA GLN A 62 -10.17 -2.16 10.26
C GLN A 62 -9.41 -2.33 8.95
N ASP A 63 -8.67 -1.30 8.56
CA ASP A 63 -7.57 -1.41 7.59
C ASP A 63 -6.67 -2.57 8.01
N ASP A 64 -6.70 -3.62 7.21
CA ASP A 64 -5.98 -4.86 7.45
C ASP A 64 -4.59 -4.83 6.80
N ALA A 65 -4.32 -3.77 6.03
CA ALA A 65 -3.02 -3.51 5.50
C ALA A 65 -2.07 -3.06 6.61
N ARG A 66 -0.87 -3.62 6.61
CA ARG A 66 0.20 -3.26 7.55
C ARG A 66 1.53 -3.19 6.85
N ILE A 67 2.37 -2.27 7.32
CA ILE A 67 3.73 -2.10 6.80
C ILE A 67 4.70 -2.68 7.81
N GLU A 68 5.62 -3.48 7.32
CA GLU A 68 6.72 -4.02 8.11
C GLU A 68 8.05 -3.76 7.43
N ILE A 69 9.09 -3.46 8.22
CA ILE A 69 10.46 -3.34 7.72
C ILE A 69 11.14 -4.71 7.84
N LEU A 70 11.35 -5.37 6.71
CA LEU A 70 12.09 -6.63 6.67
C LEU A 70 13.59 -6.35 6.57
N HIS A 71 14.35 -7.00 7.46
CA HIS A 71 15.80 -6.96 7.48
C HIS A 71 16.33 -8.21 6.78
N ILE A 72 16.90 -8.04 5.58
CA ILE A 72 17.35 -9.15 4.74
C ILE A 72 18.81 -8.89 4.39
N ASN A 73 19.70 -9.67 5.02
CA ASN A 73 21.16 -9.44 4.97
C ASN A 73 21.52 -8.02 5.43
N SER A 74 22.12 -7.21 4.56
CA SER A 74 22.51 -5.82 4.83
C SER A 74 21.50 -4.79 4.32
N VAL A 75 20.32 -5.21 3.86
CA VAL A 75 19.28 -4.34 3.28
C VAL A 75 18.05 -4.33 4.19
N GLN A 76 17.44 -3.16 4.33
CA GLN A 76 16.14 -2.98 4.98
C GLN A 76 15.14 -2.53 3.92
N LEU A 77 14.02 -3.24 3.82
CA LEU A 77 12.96 -2.93 2.85
C LEU A 77 11.62 -2.85 3.58
N ALA A 78 10.83 -1.83 3.26
CA ALA A 78 9.43 -1.80 3.62
C ALA A 78 8.67 -2.83 2.79
N VAL A 79 7.77 -3.56 3.44
CA VAL A 79 6.86 -4.51 2.82
C VAL A 79 5.46 -4.24 3.35
N MET A 80 4.51 -4.06 2.45
CA MET A 80 3.10 -3.91 2.78
C MET A 80 2.44 -5.29 2.68
N PHE A 81 1.81 -5.72 3.77
CA PHE A 81 0.99 -6.91 3.82
C PHE A 81 -0.46 -6.50 3.82
N GLU A 82 -1.28 -7.15 3.03
CA GLU A 82 -2.70 -6.83 2.85
C GLU A 82 -3.45 -8.15 2.66
N ASN A 83 -4.59 -8.36 3.34
CA ASN A 83 -5.40 -9.53 3.03
C ASN A 83 -6.30 -9.23 1.83
N GLU A 84 -6.65 -10.27 1.08
CA GLU A 84 -7.63 -10.14 0.02
C GLU A 84 -9.04 -10.30 0.63
N MET A 85 -9.92 -9.32 0.42
CA MET A 85 -11.25 -9.29 1.06
C MET A 85 -12.10 -10.54 0.78
N GLU A 86 -11.88 -11.19 -0.36
CA GLU A 86 -12.63 -12.36 -0.81
C GLU A 86 -11.86 -13.69 -0.68
N SER A 87 -10.63 -13.68 -0.15
CA SER A 87 -9.82 -14.89 0.00
C SER A 87 -9.10 -14.92 1.34
N VAL A 88 -8.56 -16.09 1.69
CA VAL A 88 -7.67 -16.23 2.85
C VAL A 88 -6.22 -15.85 2.51
N GLU A 89 -5.98 -15.33 1.31
CA GLU A 89 -4.64 -14.99 0.85
C GLU A 89 -4.20 -13.63 1.40
N VAL A 90 -2.90 -13.54 1.64
CA VAL A 90 -2.18 -12.34 2.03
C VAL A 90 -1.23 -11.98 0.90
N THR A 91 -1.35 -10.77 0.39
CA THR A 91 -0.40 -10.19 -0.55
C THR A 91 0.69 -9.48 0.24
N ALA A 92 1.96 -9.78 -0.06
CA ALA A 92 3.11 -9.04 0.43
C ALA A 92 3.73 -8.26 -0.74
N TYR A 93 3.51 -6.95 -0.76
CA TYR A 93 4.05 -6.03 -1.76
C TYR A 93 5.35 -5.38 -1.28
N ILE A 94 6.36 -5.38 -2.13
CA ILE A 94 7.70 -4.84 -1.87
C ILE A 94 7.90 -3.63 -2.81
N PRO A 95 7.59 -2.40 -2.36
CA PRO A 95 7.58 -1.22 -3.22
C PRO A 95 8.93 -0.92 -3.87
N ALA A 96 10.03 -1.13 -3.13
CA ALA A 96 11.39 -0.92 -3.63
C ALA A 96 11.76 -1.82 -4.82
N LEU A 97 11.01 -2.91 -5.03
CA LEU A 97 11.18 -3.81 -6.17
C LEU A 97 10.00 -3.72 -7.14
N ARG A 98 8.90 -3.07 -6.75
CA ARG A 98 7.59 -3.11 -7.43
C ARG A 98 7.11 -4.53 -7.71
N LEU A 99 7.29 -5.43 -6.75
CA LEU A 99 6.89 -6.82 -6.85
C LEU A 99 6.01 -7.23 -5.68
N GLY A 100 5.10 -8.17 -5.94
CA GLY A 100 4.23 -8.77 -4.94
C GLY A 100 4.31 -10.29 -4.96
N VAL A 101 4.11 -10.91 -3.80
CA VAL A 101 3.89 -12.35 -3.65
C VAL A 101 2.61 -12.60 -2.87
N ARG A 102 2.02 -13.78 -3.04
CA ARG A 102 0.82 -14.20 -2.32
C ARG A 102 1.10 -15.46 -1.51
N GLY A 103 0.57 -15.51 -0.30
CA GLY A 103 0.58 -16.70 0.57
C GLY A 103 -0.76 -16.85 1.28
N ASN A 104 -1.04 -18.02 1.85
CA ASN A 104 -2.30 -18.29 2.57
C ASN A 104 -2.28 -17.75 4.01
N THR A 105 -1.11 -17.32 4.49
CA THR A 105 -0.93 -16.66 5.78
C THR A 105 0.08 -15.54 5.64
N THR A 106 0.10 -14.61 6.60
CA THR A 106 1.11 -13.55 6.57
C THR A 106 2.53 -14.09 6.75
N GLU A 107 2.72 -15.16 7.53
CA GLU A 107 4.03 -15.81 7.68
C GLU A 107 4.52 -16.42 6.37
N GLU A 108 3.61 -17.06 5.62
CA GLU A 108 3.92 -17.62 4.30
C GLU A 108 4.27 -16.51 3.31
N ALA A 109 3.42 -15.49 3.20
CA ALA A 109 3.67 -14.34 2.33
C ALA A 109 4.99 -13.62 2.69
N ARG A 110 5.33 -13.54 3.98
CA ARG A 110 6.62 -13.00 4.46
C ARG A 110 7.79 -13.87 4.02
N ALA A 111 7.69 -15.19 4.16
CA ALA A 111 8.76 -16.09 3.75
C ALA A 111 9.02 -15.99 2.24
N LEU A 112 7.95 -15.95 1.44
CA LEU A 112 8.01 -15.75 -0.01
C LEU A 112 8.60 -14.38 -0.39
N ALA A 113 8.24 -13.32 0.33
CA ALA A 113 8.78 -11.98 0.09
C ALA A 113 10.30 -11.95 0.37
N ILE A 114 10.75 -12.59 1.45
CA ILE A 114 12.19 -12.72 1.76
C ILE A 114 12.92 -13.49 0.66
N GLU A 115 12.35 -14.59 0.18
CA GLU A 115 12.94 -15.37 -0.92
C GLU A 115 13.03 -14.55 -2.20
N LEU A 116 11.95 -13.85 -2.57
CA LEU A 116 11.93 -12.99 -3.74
C LEU A 116 12.99 -11.90 -3.66
N VAL A 117 13.12 -11.22 -2.52
CA VAL A 117 14.18 -10.22 -2.31
C VAL A 117 15.56 -10.84 -2.48
N ARG A 118 15.81 -12.04 -1.92
CA ARG A 118 17.11 -12.71 -2.10
C ARG A 118 17.39 -13.04 -3.57
N ILE A 119 16.39 -13.49 -4.30
CA ILE A 119 16.50 -13.79 -5.73
C ILE A 119 16.84 -12.51 -6.49
N GLU A 120 16.11 -11.42 -6.25
CA GLU A 120 16.34 -10.15 -6.92
C GLU A 120 17.71 -9.58 -6.56
N LEU A 121 18.11 -9.53 -5.28
CA LEU A 121 19.45 -9.11 -4.85
C LEU A 121 20.59 -9.96 -5.48
N THR A 122 20.32 -11.21 -5.86
CA THR A 122 21.30 -12.06 -6.54
C THR A 122 21.35 -11.78 -8.05
N LYS A 123 20.20 -11.53 -8.67
CA LYS A 123 20.10 -11.12 -10.09
C LYS A 123 20.67 -9.72 -10.31
N GLN A 124 20.56 -8.88 -9.30
CA GLN A 124 20.82 -7.47 -9.35
C GLN A 124 22.11 -7.11 -8.61
N LYS A 125 23.13 -6.70 -9.38
CA LYS A 125 23.95 -5.50 -9.04
C LYS A 125 23.09 -4.22 -9.00
N ALA A 126 21.77 -4.31 -8.84
CA ALA A 126 20.90 -3.18 -9.07
C ALA A 126 20.93 -2.28 -7.87
N GLU A 127 21.16 -1.02 -8.21
CA GLU A 127 20.43 0.11 -7.69
C GLU A 127 18.98 -0.33 -7.41
N LEU A 128 18.69 -0.66 -6.16
CA LEU A 128 17.33 -0.65 -5.62
C LEU A 128 16.75 0.67 -6.11
N THR A 129 15.81 0.59 -7.04
CA THR A 129 15.34 1.78 -7.73
C THR A 129 14.68 2.62 -6.65
N GLU A 130 15.25 3.79 -6.38
CA GLU A 130 14.69 4.76 -5.44
C GLU A 130 13.42 5.38 -6.06
N GLY A 131 12.40 4.56 -6.33
CA GLY A 131 11.03 5.03 -6.31
C GLY A 131 10.81 5.50 -4.87
N LYS A 132 10.62 6.81 -4.69
CA LYS A 132 10.38 7.35 -3.35
C LYS A 132 8.99 6.91 -2.94
N VAL A 133 8.94 5.85 -2.13
CA VAL A 133 7.70 5.35 -1.58
C VAL A 133 7.49 6.02 -0.23
N VAL A 134 6.33 6.65 -0.05
CA VAL A 134 5.94 7.28 1.20
C VAL A 134 4.67 6.61 1.69
N PHE A 135 4.66 6.19 2.94
CA PHE A 135 3.45 5.72 3.59
C PHE A 135 2.91 6.81 4.50
N ASP A 136 1.62 7.03 4.45
CA ASP A 136 0.95 8.04 5.27
C ASP A 136 -0.46 7.58 5.65
N LYS A 137 -1.11 8.37 6.52
CA LYS A 137 -2.48 8.15 6.94
C LYS A 137 -3.35 9.28 6.43
N LEU A 138 -4.36 8.93 5.63
CA LEU A 138 -5.43 9.87 5.27
C LEU A 138 -6.47 9.91 6.37
N ARG A 139 -6.92 11.12 6.70
CA ARG A 139 -8.01 11.37 7.64
C ARG A 139 -9.17 12.00 6.91
N VAL A 140 -10.30 11.32 6.87
CA VAL A 140 -11.52 11.78 6.20
C VAL A 140 -12.65 11.86 7.20
N LEU A 141 -13.47 12.91 7.09
CA LEU A 141 -14.64 13.10 7.95
C LEU A 141 -15.82 12.31 7.38
N THR A 142 -16.41 11.42 8.17
CA THR A 142 -17.59 10.67 7.72
C THR A 142 -18.89 11.39 8.13
N PRO A 143 -19.90 11.49 7.23
CA PRO A 143 -21.25 11.92 7.58
C PRO A 143 -21.91 10.97 8.62
N GLN A 144 -22.91 11.45 9.36
CA GLN A 144 -23.75 10.63 10.25
C GLN A 144 -24.83 9.87 9.49
#